data_AF-A0A091PGV4-F1
#
_entry.id   AF-A0A091PGV4-F1
#
_cell.length_a   1.000
_cell.length_b   1.000
_cell.length_c   1.000
_cell.angle_alpha   90.00
_cell.angle_beta   90.00
_cell.angle_gamma   90.00
#
_symmetry.space_group_name_H-M   'P 1'
#
loop_
_entity.id
_entity.type
_entity.pdbx_description
1 polymer ?
#
loop_
_entity_poly.entity_id
_entity_poly.type
_entity_poly.pdbx_seq_one_letter_code
_entity_poly.pdbx_strand_id
1 'polypeptide(L)'
;HCNFEFDLCEWKQDENDDFDWNLRTSSTTKMGTGPATDHTLQEPSGHYIFIKSSFLQLPGQKARISSPVLSRRNKNCKVCGGVVL
;
A
#
# COMPACT_ATOMS: atom_id res chain seq x y z
N HIS A 1 -9.04 -2.94 -9.79
CA HIS A 1 -9.40 -3.05 -8.36
C HIS A 1 -8.28 -3.81 -7.70
N CYS A 2 -7.71 -3.31 -6.61
CA CYS A 2 -6.63 -3.95 -5.89
C CYS A 2 -6.89 -3.78 -4.40
N ASN A 3 -6.88 -4.89 -3.67
CA ASN A 3 -7.17 -4.97 -2.23
C ASN A 3 -6.00 -5.54 -1.42
N PHE A 4 -4.88 -5.88 -2.06
CA PHE A 4 -3.64 -6.34 -1.45
C PHE A 4 -3.69 -7.71 -0.76
N GLU A 5 -4.71 -8.53 -0.99
CA GLU A 5 -4.85 -9.82 -0.29
C GLU A 5 -3.82 -10.89 -0.66
N PHE A 6 -3.14 -10.72 -1.79
CA PHE A 6 -2.15 -11.69 -2.29
C PHE A 6 -0.83 -11.03 -2.64
N ASP A 7 -0.87 -9.86 -3.28
CA ASP A 7 0.30 -9.12 -3.75
C ASP A 7 -0.02 -7.61 -3.91
N LEU A 8 0.90 -6.86 -4.51
CA LEU A 8 0.70 -5.45 -4.86
C LEU A 8 -0.18 -5.27 -6.11
N CYS A 9 -0.77 -6.36 -6.63
CA CYS A 9 -1.44 -6.42 -7.91
C CYS A 9 -0.50 -5.93 -9.03
N GLU A 10 -0.80 -4.78 -9.62
CA GLU A 10 0.02 -4.12 -10.63
C GLU A 10 0.64 -2.80 -10.10
N TRP A 11 0.48 -2.49 -8.81
CA TRP A 11 1.19 -1.36 -8.21
C TRP A 11 2.69 -1.64 -8.14
N LYS A 12 3.50 -0.61 -8.39
CA LYS A 12 4.96 -0.72 -8.45
C LYS A 12 5.62 0.20 -7.44
N GLN A 13 6.49 -0.40 -6.63
CA GLN A 13 7.41 0.30 -5.73
C GLN A 13 8.40 1.15 -6.53
N ASP A 14 8.71 2.35 -6.04
CA ASP A 14 9.81 3.15 -6.55
C ASP A 14 11.11 2.70 -5.88
N GLU A 15 12.04 2.11 -6.64
CA GLU A 15 13.32 1.64 -6.11
C GLU A 15 14.30 2.79 -5.82
N ASN A 16 13.97 4.02 -6.23
CA ASN A 16 14.80 5.21 -6.07
C ASN A 16 14.27 6.18 -5.00
N ASP A 17 13.52 5.67 -4.03
CA ASP A 17 13.05 6.40 -2.87
C ASP A 17 13.89 6.08 -1.60
N ASP A 18 13.42 6.50 -0.43
CA ASP A 18 14.16 6.29 0.81
C ASP A 18 13.83 4.94 1.50
N PHE A 19 12.64 4.38 1.25
CA PHE A 19 12.18 3.12 1.84
C PHE A 19 10.89 2.60 1.19
N ASP A 20 10.71 1.29 1.30
CA ASP A 20 9.59 0.60 0.64
C ASP A 20 8.28 0.51 1.45
N TRP A 21 7.16 0.42 0.72
CA TRP A 21 5.91 -0.11 1.24
C TRP A 21 6.03 -1.62 1.41
N ASN A 22 5.55 -2.10 2.55
CA ASN A 22 5.61 -3.50 2.92
C ASN A 22 4.20 -4.09 2.93
N LEU A 23 4.03 -5.30 2.40
CA LEU A 23 2.78 -6.05 2.51
C LEU A 23 2.74 -6.82 3.85
N ARG A 24 1.63 -6.75 4.58
CA ARG A 24 1.49 -7.42 5.88
C ARG A 24 0.09 -7.93 6.13
N THR A 25 0.01 -9.10 6.76
CA THR A 25 -1.23 -9.66 7.32
C THR A 25 -1.58 -9.02 8.67
N SER A 26 -2.85 -8.69 8.89
CA SER A 26 -3.31 -8.01 10.09
C SER A 26 -2.99 -8.75 11.40
N SER A 27 -3.04 -10.09 11.38
CA SER A 27 -2.70 -10.96 12.51
C SER A 27 -1.26 -10.83 13.02
N THR A 28 -0.35 -10.34 12.18
CA THR A 28 1.06 -10.15 12.55
C THR A 28 1.32 -8.80 13.24
N THR A 29 0.28 -7.97 13.37
CA THR A 29 0.39 -6.70 14.11
C THR A 29 0.62 -6.97 15.59
N LYS A 30 1.70 -6.41 16.13
CA LYS A 30 1.82 -6.28 17.58
C LYS A 30 0.83 -5.22 18.04
N MET A 31 0.22 -5.42 19.20
CA MET A 31 -0.73 -4.49 19.82
C MET A 31 -0.15 -3.07 19.78
N GLY A 32 -0.83 -2.15 19.07
CA GLY A 32 -0.43 -0.75 18.92
C GLY A 32 0.48 -0.40 17.72
N THR A 33 0.83 -1.35 16.84
CA THR A 33 1.71 -1.10 15.66
C THR A 33 0.99 -1.15 14.31
N GLY A 34 -0.34 -1.11 14.34
CA GLY A 34 -1.20 -1.10 13.16
C GLY A 34 -2.65 -1.48 13.49
N PRO A 35 -3.54 -1.45 12.50
CA PRO A 35 -4.92 -1.89 12.65
C PRO A 35 -5.00 -3.40 12.89
N ALA A 36 -6.01 -3.81 13.66
CA ALA A 36 -6.25 -5.21 14.01
C ALA A 36 -6.77 -6.04 12.82
N THR A 37 -7.42 -5.39 11.86
CA THR A 37 -7.97 -5.99 10.64
C THR A 37 -7.79 -5.02 9.47
N ASP A 38 -7.76 -5.56 8.25
CA ASP A 38 -7.72 -4.74 7.03
C ASP A 38 -9.11 -4.18 6.71
N HIS A 39 -9.19 -3.26 5.75
CA HIS A 39 -10.46 -2.65 5.38
C HIS A 39 -11.34 -3.57 4.52
N THR A 40 -10.76 -4.48 3.75
CA THR A 40 -11.44 -5.32 2.75
C THR A 40 -12.13 -6.50 3.39
N LEU A 41 -11.40 -7.33 4.14
CA LEU A 41 -11.94 -8.53 4.75
C LEU A 41 -12.44 -8.28 6.17
N GLN A 42 -11.91 -7.26 6.85
CA GLN A 42 -12.24 -6.95 8.25
C GLN A 42 -11.98 -8.13 9.20
N GLU A 43 -11.04 -9.00 8.81
CA GLU A 43 -10.63 -10.19 9.56
C GLU A 43 -9.12 -10.17 9.82
N PRO A 44 -8.61 -10.89 10.83
CA PRO A 44 -7.17 -10.93 11.12
C PRO A 44 -6.32 -11.50 9.98
N SER A 45 -6.91 -12.28 9.07
CA SER A 45 -6.23 -12.83 7.89
C SER A 45 -6.11 -11.85 6.73
N GLY A 46 -6.75 -10.68 6.79
CA GLY A 46 -6.69 -9.68 5.73
C GLY A 46 -5.35 -8.95 5.65
N HIS A 47 -5.05 -8.38 4.49
CA HIS A 47 -3.75 -7.79 4.20
C HIS A 47 -3.85 -6.30 3.85
N TYR A 48 -2.77 -5.58 4.15
CA TYR A 48 -2.62 -4.20 3.72
C TYR A 48 -1.16 -3.83 3.56
N ILE A 49 -0.91 -2.77 2.81
CA ILE A 49 0.41 -2.18 2.69
C ILE A 49 0.66 -1.16 3.80
N PHE A 50 1.88 -1.10 4.31
CA PHE A 50 2.26 -0.17 5.36
C PHE A 50 3.72 0.27 5.25
N ILE A 51 4.03 1.43 5.82
CA ILE A 51 5.40 1.88 6.03
C ILE A 51 5.84 1.43 7.42
N LYS A 52 6.91 0.65 7.48
CA LYS A 52 7.52 0.29 8.76
C LYS A 52 8.30 1.50 9.27
N SER A 53 7.72 2.22 10.24
CA SER A 53 8.44 3.31 10.87
C SER A 53 9.59 2.78 11.73
N SER A 54 10.76 3.40 11.60
CA SER A 54 11.92 3.11 12.44
C SER A 54 12.43 4.40 13.06
N PHE A 55 13.04 4.30 14.24
CA PHE A 55 13.63 5.45 14.94
C PHE A 55 14.76 6.13 14.15
N LEU A 56 15.26 5.50 13.09
CA LEU A 56 16.30 6.03 12.21
C LEU A 56 15.75 6.85 11.05
N GLN A 57 14.42 6.87 10.83
CA GLN A 57 13.83 7.66 9.76
C GLN A 57 13.96 9.16 10.02
N LEU A 58 14.49 9.88 9.04
CA LEU A 58 14.70 11.32 9.10
C LEU A 58 13.50 12.06 8.49
N PRO A 59 13.17 13.26 9.01
CA PRO A 59 12.18 14.11 8.38
C PRO A 59 12.50 14.37 6.91
N GLY A 60 11.50 14.20 6.04
CA GLY A 60 11.63 14.44 4.60
C GLY A 60 11.90 13.20 3.76
N GLN A 61 12.20 12.06 4.38
CA GLN A 61 12.28 10.78 3.67
C GLN A 61 10.90 10.34 3.14
N LYS A 62 10.89 9.64 2.01
CA LYS A 62 9.67 9.28 1.27
C LYS A 62 9.70 7.81 0.86
N ALA A 63 8.54 7.18 0.97
CA ALA A 63 8.19 6.00 0.17
C ALA A 63 7.30 6.44 -0.97
N ARG A 64 7.43 5.81 -2.13
CA ARG A 64 6.57 6.00 -3.28
C ARG A 64 6.10 4.66 -3.84
N ILE A 65 4.82 4.60 -4.15
CA ILE A 65 4.23 3.49 -4.92
C ILE A 65 3.35 4.04 -6.02
N SER A 66 3.47 3.46 -7.21
CA SER A 66 2.77 3.92 -8.40
C SER A 66 1.72 2.92 -8.86
N SER A 67 0.53 3.42 -9.16
CA SER A 67 -0.53 2.61 -9.73
C SER A 67 -0.27 2.32 -11.21
N PRO A 68 -0.93 1.30 -11.78
CA PRO A 68 -1.02 1.13 -13.22
C PRO A 68 -1.66 2.35 -13.87
N VAL A 69 -1.43 2.51 -15.18
CA VAL A 69 -2.10 3.54 -15.96
C VAL A 69 -3.58 3.22 -16.07
N LEU A 70 -4.42 4.00 -15.39
CA LEU A 70 -5.87 3.86 -15.49
C LEU A 70 -6.36 4.49 -16.81
N SER A 71 -6.90 3.66 -17.70
CA SER A 71 -7.36 4.08 -19.02
C SER A 71 -8.73 4.76 -18.99
N ARG A 72 -8.84 5.89 -19.69
CA ARG A 72 -10.09 6.63 -19.97
C ARG A 72 -11.19 5.80 -20.63
N ARG A 73 -10.86 4.65 -21.24
CA ARG A 73 -11.87 3.76 -21.85
C ARG A 73 -12.78 3.10 -20.81
N ASN A 74 -12.39 3.10 -19.54
CA ASN A 74 -13.27 2.65 -18.47
C ASN A 74 -14.22 3.78 -18.06
N LYS A 75 -15.52 3.62 -18.32
CA LYS A 75 -16.55 4.64 -17.99
C LYS A 75 -16.65 4.93 -16.48
N ASN A 76 -16.01 4.12 -15.63
CA ASN A 76 -15.95 4.29 -14.18
C ASN A 76 -14.64 4.95 -13.68
N CYS A 77 -13.80 5.45 -14.58
CA CYS A 77 -12.51 6.05 -14.25
C CYS A 77 -12.69 7.47 -13.66
N LYS A 78 -12.70 7.60 -12.34
CA LYS A 78 -12.76 8.91 -11.66
C LYS A 78 -11.44 9.68 -11.73
N VAL A 79 -10.32 8.97 -11.81
CA VAL A 79 -8.97 9.52 -12.01
C VAL A 79 -8.34 8.74 -13.16
N CYS A 80 -7.97 9.44 -14.23
CA CYS A 80 -7.37 8.85 -15.41
C CYS A 80 -5.86 9.13 -15.40
N GLY A 81 -5.03 8.12 -15.56
CA GLY A 81 -3.57 8.21 -15.40
C GLY A 81 -3.05 7.30 -14.28
N GLY A 82 -1.73 7.33 -14.05
CA GLY A 82 -1.12 6.70 -12.89
C GLY A 82 -1.26 7.58 -11.66
N VAL A 83 -1.47 6.97 -10.50
CA VAL A 83 -1.45 7.62 -9.19
C VAL A 83 -0.14 7.25 -8.52
N VAL A 84 0.60 8.24 -8.03
CA VAL A 84 1.76 8.00 -7.18
C VAL A 84 1.37 8.43 -5.76
N LEU A 85 1.52 7.49 -4.83
CA LEU A 85 1.33 7.71 -3.39
C LEU A 85 2.68 7.81 -2.71
#